data_AF-A0A7W1P6L6-F1
#
_entry.id   AF-A0A7W1P6L6-F1
#
_cell.length_a   1.000
_cell.length_b   1.000
_cell.length_c   1.000
_cell.angle_alpha   90.00
_cell.angle_beta   90.00
_cell.angle_gamma   90.00
#
_symmetry.space_group_name_H-M   'P 1'
#
loop_
_entity.id
_entity.type
_entity.pdbx_description
1 polymer ?
#
loop_
_entity_poly.entity_id
_entity_poly.type
_entity_poly.pdbx_seq_one_letter_code
_entity_poly.pdbx_strand_id
1 'polypeptide(L)'
;MPNYNFNWQANDVFVEPLTRPAGTTIRAVAWYDNSAAIRSNPDPTVEVLWGDQTWEEMMFTSFVYSIDGVAPGAVITTPPAAGR
;
A
#
# COMPACT_ATOMS: atom_id res chain seq x y z
N MET A 1 4.77 -11.28 -2.04
CA MET A 1 4.42 -11.13 -3.47
C MET A 1 5.69 -10.89 -4.27
N PRO A 2 6.51 -11.92 -4.57
CA PRO A 2 7.75 -11.72 -5.31
C PRO A 2 7.56 -11.38 -6.80
N ASN A 3 6.37 -11.60 -7.36
CA ASN A 3 6.05 -11.38 -8.77
C ASN A 3 4.87 -10.41 -8.94
N TYR A 4 4.99 -9.21 -8.38
CA TYR A 4 3.97 -8.18 -8.60
C TYR A 4 3.88 -7.82 -10.09
N ASN A 5 2.67 -7.77 -10.63
CA ASN A 5 2.38 -7.32 -11.98
C ASN A 5 1.48 -6.08 -11.87
N PHE A 6 1.95 -4.93 -12.35
CA PHE A 6 1.19 -3.67 -12.27
C PHE A 6 -0.18 -3.75 -12.97
N ASN A 7 -0.33 -4.60 -13.98
CA ASN A 7 -1.63 -4.81 -14.65
C ASN A 7 -2.64 -5.57 -13.78
N TRP A 8 -2.21 -6.11 -12.64
CA TRP A 8 -3.06 -6.72 -11.62
C TRP A 8 -3.28 -5.75 -10.47
N GLN A 9 -4.44 -5.10 -10.45
CA GLN A 9 -4.86 -4.17 -9.39
C GLN A 9 -6.08 -4.70 -8.62
N ALA A 10 -6.17 -6.02 -8.44
CA ALA A 10 -7.22 -6.64 -7.65
C ALA A 10 -6.82 -6.69 -6.17
N ASN A 11 -7.83 -6.79 -5.29
CA ASN A 11 -7.60 -6.98 -3.87
C ASN A 11 -7.31 -8.44 -3.57
N ASP A 12 -6.12 -8.72 -3.04
CA ASP A 12 -5.83 -10.01 -2.42
C ASP A 12 -6.28 -9.98 -0.96
N VAL A 13 -7.20 -10.87 -0.60
CA VAL A 13 -7.73 -10.99 0.76
C VAL A 13 -6.97 -12.11 1.48
N PHE A 14 -6.57 -11.85 2.72
CA PHE A 14 -5.97 -12.89 3.55
C PHE A 14 -6.96 -14.03 3.77
N VAL A 15 -6.51 -15.28 3.53
CA VAL A 15 -7.31 -16.49 3.82
C VAL A 15 -7.68 -16.54 5.30
N GLU A 16 -6.74 -16.18 6.17
CA GLU A 16 -6.93 -16.01 7.60
C GLU A 16 -6.60 -14.56 7.99
N PRO A 17 -7.55 -13.79 8.55
CA PRO A 17 -7.29 -12.41 8.95
C PRO A 17 -6.18 -12.30 9.99
N LEU A 18 -5.36 -11.25 9.86
CA LEU A 18 -4.28 -10.98 10.82
C LEU A 18 -4.81 -10.13 11.99
N THR A 19 -4.87 -10.70 13.19
CA THR A 19 -5.11 -9.93 14.42
C THR A 19 -3.82 -9.23 14.86
N ARG A 20 -3.92 -7.93 15.16
CA ARG A 20 -2.80 -7.09 15.59
C ARG A 20 -3.22 -6.17 16.74
N PRO A 21 -2.37 -5.96 17.75
CA PRO A 21 -2.69 -5.07 18.87
C PRO A 21 -2.70 -3.61 18.43
N ALA A 22 -3.37 -2.77 19.21
CA ALA A 22 -3.31 -1.32 19.07
C ALA A 22 -1.85 -0.82 19.14
N GLY A 23 -1.51 0.18 18.33
CA GLY A 23 -0.14 0.67 18.18
C GLY A 23 0.71 -0.08 17.14
N THR A 24 0.15 -1.10 16.47
CA THR A 24 0.82 -1.73 15.32
C THR A 24 1.01 -0.71 14.19
N THR A 25 2.18 -0.75 13.54
CA THR A 25 2.52 0.10 12.39
C THR A 25 2.50 -0.71 11.10
N ILE A 26 1.91 -0.14 10.04
CA ILE A 26 1.96 -0.69 8.68
C ILE A 26 3.01 0.08 7.90
N ARG A 27 4.00 -0.63 7.34
CA ARG A 27 5.04 -0.06 6.49
C ARG A 27 4.94 -0.67 5.10
N ALA A 28 4.59 0.15 4.12
CA ALA A 28 4.63 -0.23 2.72
C ALA A 28 5.93 0.29 2.08
N VAL A 29 6.59 -0.54 1.28
CA VAL A 29 7.83 -0.21 0.58
C VAL A 29 7.70 -0.68 -0.86
N ALA A 30 8.02 0.20 -1.79
CA ALA A 30 8.05 -0.08 -3.22
C ALA A 30 9.39 0.36 -3.80
N TRP A 31 9.72 -0.19 -4.97
CA TRP A 31 10.88 0.15 -5.74
C TRP A 31 10.44 0.38 -7.19
N TYR A 32 10.91 1.47 -7.79
CA TYR A 32 10.82 1.67 -9.23
C TYR A 32 12.10 1.11 -9.86
N ASP A 33 11.94 0.20 -10.82
CA ASP A 33 13.05 -0.35 -11.60
C ASP A 33 13.10 0.36 -12.96
N ASN A 34 13.98 1.36 -13.06
CA ASN A 34 14.20 2.11 -14.30
C ASN A 34 15.32 1.48 -15.18
N SER A 35 15.61 0.19 -15.00
CA SER A 35 16.69 -0.45 -15.77
C SER A 35 16.29 -0.68 -17.24
N ALA A 36 17.28 -0.63 -18.13
CA ALA A 36 17.10 -0.92 -19.56
C ALA A 36 16.69 -2.39 -19.85
N ALA A 37 16.68 -3.26 -18.83
CA ALA A 37 16.28 -4.65 -18.96
C ALA A 37 14.74 -4.82 -18.98
N ILE A 38 13.98 -3.83 -18.52
CA ILE A 38 12.52 -3.90 -18.49
C ILE A 38 11.95 -3.52 -19.85
N ARG A 39 11.34 -4.49 -20.55
CA ARG A 39 10.74 -4.28 -21.88
C ARG A 39 9.59 -3.26 -21.91
N SER A 40 8.93 -3.05 -20.78
CA SER A 40 7.83 -2.08 -20.65
C SER A 40 8.31 -0.67 -20.31
N ASN A 41 9.61 -0.45 -20.09
CA ASN A 41 10.17 0.88 -19.89
C ASN A 41 10.46 1.52 -21.25
N PRO A 42 9.74 2.58 -21.65
CA PRO A 42 9.89 3.19 -22.97
C PRO A 42 11.22 3.93 -23.13
N ASP A 43 11.79 4.46 -22.04
CA ASP A 43 13.09 5.15 -22.04
C ASP A 43 13.76 5.09 -20.65
N PRO A 44 14.76 4.22 -20.44
CA PRO A 44 15.45 4.08 -19.16
C PRO A 44 16.41 5.25 -18.84
N THR A 45 16.54 6.23 -19.72
CA THR A 45 17.40 7.41 -19.50
C THR A 45 16.68 8.58 -18.85
N VAL A 46 15.35 8.53 -18.80
CA VAL A 46 14.51 9.56 -18.18
C VAL A 46 14.41 9.31 -16.68
N GLU A 47 14.43 10.38 -15.89
CA GLU A 47 14.23 10.29 -14.45
C GLU A 47 12.79 9.87 -14.12
N VAL A 48 12.66 8.88 -13.25
CA VAL A 48 11.37 8.42 -12.74
C VAL A 48 10.94 9.31 -11.58
N LEU A 49 9.79 9.96 -11.74
CA LEU A 49 9.19 10.85 -10.75
C LEU A 49 7.86 10.28 -10.27
N TRP A 50 7.49 10.59 -9.03
CA TRP A 50 6.12 10.39 -8.58
C TRP A 50 5.23 11.52 -9.08
N GLY A 51 4.01 11.21 -9.53
CA GLY A 51 3.04 12.23 -9.90
C GLY A 51 1.71 11.68 -10.41
N ASP A 52 0.81 12.61 -10.77
CA ASP A 52 -0.58 12.30 -11.15
C ASP A 52 -0.73 11.99 -12.65
N GLN A 53 0.28 12.30 -13.46
CA GLN A 53 0.20 12.13 -14.90
C GLN A 53 0.52 10.70 -15.33
N THR A 54 0.00 10.27 -16.48
CA THR A 54 0.17 8.89 -16.96
C THR A 54 1.61 8.52 -17.34
N TRP A 55 2.53 9.49 -17.39
CA TRP A 55 3.96 9.30 -17.63
C TRP A 55 4.80 9.45 -16.35
N GLU A 56 4.15 9.69 -15.22
CA GLU A 56 4.75 9.70 -13.89
C GLU A 56 4.38 8.39 -13.18
N GLU A 57 5.17 7.98 -12.19
CA GLU A 57 4.92 6.77 -11.42
C GLU A 57 4.06 7.04 -10.18
N MET A 58 3.40 5.98 -9.70
CA MET A 58 2.64 6.03 -8.45
C MET A 58 2.94 4.83 -7.57
N MET A 59 3.17 5.10 -6.28
CA MET A 59 3.15 4.07 -5.25
C MET A 59 1.87 4.22 -4.44
N PHE A 60 1.04 3.18 -4.46
CA PHE A 60 -0.21 3.13 -3.71
C PHE A 60 -0.29 1.83 -2.91
N THR A 61 -0.86 1.90 -1.71
CA THR A 61 -1.16 0.72 -0.90
C THR A 61 -2.49 0.92 -0.20
N SER A 62 -3.39 -0.05 -0.36
CA SER A 62 -4.64 -0.15 0.37
C SER A 62 -4.63 -1.37 1.27
N PHE A 63 -5.32 -1.26 2.41
CA PHE A 63 -5.68 -2.39 3.26
C PHE A 63 -7.05 -2.14 3.86
N VAL A 64 -7.79 -3.21 4.10
CA VAL A 64 -9.08 -3.18 4.78
C VAL A 64 -8.89 -3.84 6.14
N TYR A 65 -9.45 -3.24 7.18
CA TYR A 65 -9.39 -3.76 8.54
C TYR A 65 -10.73 -3.56 9.25
N SER A 66 -10.96 -4.36 10.30
CA SER A 66 -12.03 -4.19 11.27
C SER A 66 -11.42 -3.99 12.65
N ILE A 67 -12.19 -3.38 13.55
CA ILE A 67 -11.86 -3.32 14.97
C ILE A 67 -12.86 -4.20 15.71
N ASP A 68 -12.36 -5.16 16.47
CA ASP A 68 -13.21 -6.08 17.22
C ASP A 68 -14.12 -5.31 18.19
N GLY A 69 -15.40 -5.67 18.20
CA GLY A 69 -16.42 -5.02 19.03
C GLY A 69 -16.91 -3.66 18.53
N VAL A 70 -16.43 -3.16 17.38
CA VAL A 70 -16.90 -1.90 16.78
C VAL A 70 -17.81 -2.19 15.59
N ALA A 71 -19.05 -1.70 15.66
CA ALA A 71 -20.01 -1.84 14.56
C ALA A 71 -19.60 -0.97 13.34
N PRO A 72 -19.90 -1.41 12.11
CA PRO A 72 -19.69 -0.58 10.92
C PRO A 72 -20.39 0.79 11.03
N GLY A 73 -19.65 1.87 10.74
CA GLY A 73 -20.18 3.24 10.82
C GLY A 73 -20.23 3.85 12.23
N ALA A 74 -19.81 3.11 13.27
CA ALA A 74 -19.66 3.67 14.60
C ALA A 74 -18.55 4.75 14.62
N VAL A 75 -18.83 5.88 15.27
CA VAL A 75 -17.84 6.94 15.49
C VAL A 75 -16.86 6.50 16.56
N ILE A 76 -15.59 6.33 16.18
CA ILE A 76 -14.52 5.98 17.11
C ILE A 76 -13.97 7.27 17.72
N THR A 77 -14.25 7.51 19.00
CA THR A 77 -13.64 8.61 19.75
C THR A 77 -12.36 8.11 20.41
N THR A 78 -11.20 8.62 19.99
CA THR A 78 -9.87 8.26 20.52
C THR A 78 -9.80 8.45 22.05
N PRO A 79 -9.29 7.48 22.86
CA PRO A 79 -8.88 7.74 24.23
C PRO A 79 -7.60 8.61 24.25
N PRO A 80 -7.32 9.37 25.33
CA PRO A 80 -6.10 10.18 25.40
C PRO A 80 -4.86 9.30 25.20
N ALA A 81 -3.85 9.86 24.53
CA ALA A 81 -2.59 9.17 24.26
C ALA A 81 -2.02 8.53 25.53
N ALA A 82 -1.70 7.24 25.46
CA ALA A 82 -0.84 6.61 26.46
C ALA A 82 0.52 7.33 26.40
N GLY A 83 0.93 7.89 27.54
CA GLY A 83 2.13 8.70 27.67
C GLY A 83 3.38 8.00 27.14
N ARG A 84 4.22 8.83 26.50
CA ARG A 84 5.59 8.65 26.01
C ARG A 84 6.30 7.32 26.30
#